data_AF-A0A5N6TNT7-F1
#
_entry.id   AF-A0A5N6TNT7-F1
#
_cell.length_a   1.000
_cell.length_b   1.000
_cell.length_c   1.000
_cell.angle_alpha   90.00
_cell.angle_beta   90.00
_cell.angle_gamma   90.00
#
_symmetry.space_group_name_H-M   'P 1'
#
loop_
_entity.id
_entity.type
_entity.pdbx_description
1 polymer ?
#
loop_
_entity_poly.entity_id
_entity_poly.type
_entity_poly.pdbx_seq_one_letter_code
_entity_poly.pdbx_strand_id
1 'polypeptide(L)'
;MDYNKPLDLLHMVEESDWVRKVNMARVDGRICDWARGFHPKNIPCRLDGGFLNGSYNLGQKIIFDDGSTWFLRLPRASSISPEYADEKVAMEVEALYLLREEASIPVPEVYAWGFAREDQLGLGPFILMSFISGVCLNDIFGGDGSRLLKKEIPDTDIEYVYRQMARFMVQIFNINFERIGSLPTPKTQFPAPIRPLTWKVHEILRVGGVNTFDDRNEDFSTAREYFQYVNRQDWNQLLFQPNSIAGPRTAKSRYASLKVLKSLIPELTNTTYDRGPFKLICDDFGLANVIVRSGDDLTITGVVDLEWVYAGPAQLFGTAPWWLLLDRPVNDEWDFEEGEAPKATDRYFRCLEIFKRVLAEEEARMTGFRNKELSTLIKWSEDTGAMWFHMLLSSGSFDTASFPCMQLRKHKGEEWWAKNLDDYANGEEVETFIASKLEGLEAYDKVKDTVEHIKALMDSGEMTTKDFINTVTALLHPGR
;
A
#
# COMPACT_ATOMS: atom_id res chain seq x y z
N MET A 1 10.79 -6.57 -7.73
CA MET A 1 10.24 -5.36 -8.41
C MET A 1 11.36 -4.69 -9.19
N ASP A 2 11.15 -4.39 -10.47
CA ASP A 2 12.18 -3.70 -11.28
C ASP A 2 12.12 -2.19 -11.01
N TYR A 3 12.82 -1.70 -9.98
CA TYR A 3 12.85 -0.27 -9.66
C TYR A 3 13.52 0.52 -10.79
N ASN A 4 12.94 1.67 -11.17
CA ASN A 4 13.59 2.66 -12.02
C ASN A 4 14.73 3.29 -11.23
N LYS A 5 15.96 2.80 -11.45
CA LYS A 5 17.12 3.15 -10.64
C LYS A 5 17.50 4.64 -10.70
N PRO A 6 17.49 5.30 -11.86
CA PRO A 6 17.65 6.75 -11.92
C PRO A 6 16.69 7.52 -11.03
N LEU A 7 15.41 7.15 -11.05
CA LEU A 7 14.36 7.80 -10.26
C LEU A 7 14.54 7.52 -8.77
N ASP A 8 14.88 6.30 -8.39
CA ASP A 8 15.22 5.91 -7.01
C ASP A 8 16.39 6.73 -6.44
N LEU A 9 17.45 6.95 -7.23
CA LEU A 9 18.59 7.78 -6.84
C LEU A 9 18.19 9.25 -6.67
N LEU A 10 17.34 9.79 -7.56
CA LEU A 10 16.80 11.14 -7.42
C LEU A 10 16.01 11.28 -6.12
N HIS A 11 15.05 10.39 -5.91
CA HIS A 11 14.19 10.39 -4.73
C HIS A 11 14.97 10.26 -3.43
N MET A 12 15.99 9.39 -3.37
CA MET A 12 16.84 9.24 -2.18
C MET A 12 17.55 10.56 -1.79
N VAL A 13 18.00 11.32 -2.78
CA VAL A 13 18.71 12.58 -2.55
C VAL A 13 17.75 13.69 -2.14
N GLU A 14 16.59 13.80 -2.81
CA GLU A 14 15.53 14.74 -2.43
C GLU A 14 15.00 14.47 -1.02
N GLU A 15 14.77 13.21 -0.70
CA GLU A 15 14.33 12.80 0.63
C GLU A 15 15.37 13.15 1.70
N SER A 16 16.66 12.95 1.41
CA SER A 16 17.74 13.34 2.33
C SER A 16 17.75 14.85 2.59
N ASP A 17 17.54 15.67 1.56
CA ASP A 17 17.41 17.13 1.71
C ASP A 17 16.17 17.51 2.53
N TRP A 18 15.05 16.83 2.30
CA TRP A 18 13.82 17.04 3.07
C TRP A 18 13.99 16.65 4.54
N VAL A 19 14.55 15.47 4.84
CA VAL A 19 14.84 15.02 6.21
C VAL A 19 15.77 16.02 6.92
N ARG A 20 16.73 16.62 6.21
CA ARG A 20 17.56 17.71 6.75
C ARG A 20 16.73 18.92 7.15
N LYS A 21 15.77 19.36 6.32
CA LYS A 21 14.86 20.47 6.62
C LYS A 21 13.96 20.16 7.84
N VAL A 22 13.43 18.94 7.92
CA VAL A 22 12.64 18.47 9.08
C VAL A 22 13.51 18.52 10.34
N ASN A 23 14.73 18.00 10.28
CA ASN A 23 15.69 18.05 11.40
C ASN A 23 16.03 19.47 11.82
N MET A 24 16.23 20.40 10.90
CA MET A 24 16.44 21.81 11.23
C MET A 24 15.22 22.40 11.94
N ALA A 25 14.00 22.17 11.43
CA ALA A 25 12.77 22.64 12.09
C ALA A 25 12.59 22.04 13.50
N ARG A 26 13.06 20.81 13.69
CA ARG A 26 13.10 20.11 14.97
C ARG A 26 14.11 20.74 15.95
N VAL A 27 15.36 20.95 15.52
CA VAL A 27 16.44 21.47 16.38
C VAL A 27 16.25 22.94 16.72
N ASP A 28 15.74 23.73 15.78
CA ASP A 28 15.51 25.18 15.95
C ASP A 28 14.24 25.48 16.77
N GLY A 29 13.50 24.47 17.24
CA GLY A 29 12.28 24.63 18.04
C GLY A 29 11.02 25.00 17.24
N ARG A 30 11.14 25.25 15.93
CA ARG A 30 10.03 25.67 15.06
C ARG A 30 8.86 24.71 15.05
N ILE A 31 9.10 23.39 15.14
CA ILE A 31 8.01 22.40 15.23
C ILE A 31 7.18 22.61 16.51
N CYS A 32 7.82 22.86 17.65
CA CYS A 32 7.10 23.08 18.91
C CYS A 32 6.33 24.41 18.89
N ASP A 33 6.95 25.49 18.40
CA ASP A 33 6.31 26.81 18.31
C ASP A 33 5.06 26.75 17.40
N TRP A 34 5.17 26.04 16.28
CA TRP A 34 4.07 25.82 15.36
C TRP A 34 2.97 24.92 15.95
N ALA A 35 3.33 23.77 16.52
CA ALA A 35 2.36 22.83 17.10
C ALA A 35 1.57 23.43 18.27
N ARG A 36 2.25 24.27 19.08
CA ARG A 36 1.64 25.05 20.16
C ARG A 36 0.46 25.91 19.68
N GLY A 37 0.53 26.47 18.47
CA GLY A 37 -0.53 27.28 17.88
C GLY A 37 -1.84 26.53 17.64
N PHE A 38 -1.80 25.21 17.50
CA PHE A 38 -2.98 24.35 17.36
C PHE A 38 -3.56 23.91 18.71
N HIS A 39 -2.80 24.03 19.80
CA HIS A 39 -3.29 23.69 21.12
C HIS A 39 -4.32 24.73 21.59
N PRO A 40 -5.54 24.35 22.03
CA PRO A 40 -6.60 25.31 22.38
C PRO A 40 -6.21 26.33 23.47
N LYS A 41 -5.27 25.95 24.33
CA LYS A 41 -4.72 26.78 25.42
C LYS A 41 -3.34 27.36 25.11
N ASN A 42 -2.83 27.14 23.90
CA ASN A 42 -1.53 27.62 23.44
C ASN A 42 -0.39 27.23 24.42
N ILE A 43 -0.37 25.96 24.85
CA ILE A 43 0.54 25.44 25.88
C ILE A 43 1.90 25.11 25.24
N PRO A 44 3.03 25.39 25.92
CA PRO A 44 4.33 24.96 25.44
C PRO A 44 4.44 23.44 25.34
N CYS A 45 5.31 22.98 24.44
CA CYS A 45 5.54 21.56 24.25
C CYS A 45 7.01 21.28 23.94
N ARG A 46 7.38 20.00 24.08
CA ARG A 46 8.68 19.46 23.73
C ARG A 46 8.52 18.24 22.83
N LEU A 47 9.53 17.99 22.02
CA LEU A 47 9.62 16.77 21.24
C LEU A 47 10.12 15.62 22.13
N ASP A 48 9.60 14.41 21.89
CA ASP A 48 9.96 13.21 22.63
C ASP A 48 10.53 12.14 21.70
N GLY A 49 11.66 11.54 22.07
CA GLY A 49 12.32 10.49 21.28
C GLY A 49 12.82 10.92 19.89
N GLY A 50 13.33 9.98 19.10
CA GLY A 50 13.68 10.19 17.70
C GLY A 50 12.45 10.27 16.78
N PHE A 51 12.66 10.18 15.47
CA PHE A 51 11.54 9.99 14.54
C PHE A 51 10.99 8.57 14.64
N LEU A 52 9.68 8.46 14.49
CA LEU A 52 8.99 7.19 14.24
C LEU A 52 8.81 7.08 12.72
N ASN A 53 9.68 6.33 12.07
CA ASN A 53 9.71 6.25 10.61
C ASN A 53 8.88 5.08 10.10
N GLY A 54 7.95 5.35 9.19
CA GLY A 54 7.32 4.35 8.32
C GLY A 54 7.85 4.46 6.89
N SER A 55 7.34 3.61 5.99
CA SER A 55 7.71 3.62 4.57
C SER A 55 7.35 4.94 3.87
N TYR A 56 6.21 5.52 4.24
CA TYR A 56 5.65 6.70 3.56
C TYR A 56 5.57 7.95 4.43
N ASN A 57 5.82 7.85 5.74
CA ASN A 57 5.64 8.96 6.67
C ASN A 57 6.74 8.98 7.72
N LEU A 58 7.05 10.21 8.14
CA LEU A 58 7.88 10.50 9.28
C LEU A 58 6.96 10.98 10.41
N GLY A 59 7.12 10.34 11.56
CA GLY A 59 6.38 10.63 12.77
C GLY A 59 7.23 11.35 13.81
N GLN A 60 6.64 12.33 14.47
CA GLN A 60 7.24 13.03 15.59
C GLN A 60 6.28 13.09 16.78
N LYS A 61 6.68 12.52 17.91
CA LYS A 61 5.94 12.61 19.17
C LYS A 61 6.17 13.97 19.83
N ILE A 62 5.09 14.60 20.29
CA ILE A 62 5.05 15.92 20.92
C ILE A 62 4.39 15.79 22.29
N ILE A 63 5.02 16.29 23.35
CA ILE A 63 4.49 16.27 24.71
C ILE A 63 4.29 17.72 25.16
N PHE A 64 3.05 18.07 25.50
CA PHE A 64 2.69 19.37 26.06
C PHE A 64 2.93 19.40 27.57
N ASP A 65 3.13 20.59 28.13
CA ASP A 65 3.39 20.77 29.57
C ASP A 65 2.21 20.32 30.46
N ASP A 66 1.00 20.21 29.92
CA ASP A 66 -0.16 19.64 30.62
C ASP A 66 -0.20 18.10 30.62
N GLY A 67 0.80 17.46 30.03
CA GLY A 67 0.94 16.02 29.92
C GLY A 67 0.24 15.39 28.72
N SER A 68 -0.52 16.16 27.93
CA SER A 68 -1.11 15.64 26.69
C SER A 68 -0.01 15.31 25.67
N THR A 69 -0.21 14.20 24.94
CA THR A 69 0.76 13.71 23.95
C THR A 69 0.12 13.66 22.58
N TRP A 70 0.71 14.39 21.64
CA TRP A 70 0.29 14.44 20.25
C TRP A 70 1.35 13.78 19.35
N PHE A 71 0.94 13.46 18.14
CA PHE A 71 1.76 12.87 17.11
C PHE A 71 1.64 13.71 15.84
N LEU A 72 2.77 14.24 15.38
CA LEU A 72 2.89 14.91 14.09
C LEU A 72 3.29 13.86 13.06
N ARG A 73 2.45 13.69 12.03
CA ARG A 73 2.69 12.83 10.87
C ARG A 73 2.96 13.72 9.66
N LEU A 74 4.07 13.46 8.97
CA LEU A 74 4.47 14.13 7.74
C LEU A 74 4.70 13.08 6.64
N PRO A 75 4.02 13.15 5.49
CA PRO A 75 4.39 12.33 4.34
C PRO A 75 5.84 12.58 3.95
N ARG A 76 6.61 11.50 3.77
CA ARG A 76 8.02 11.58 3.39
C ARG A 76 8.12 12.08 1.96
N ALA A 77 8.90 13.14 1.75
CA ALA A 77 9.19 13.62 0.40
C ALA A 77 9.79 12.50 -0.45
N SER A 78 9.37 12.43 -1.71
CA SER A 78 9.84 11.47 -2.73
C SER A 78 9.48 9.99 -2.47
N SER A 79 9.17 9.62 -1.22
CA SER A 79 8.38 8.43 -0.91
C SER A 79 6.91 8.62 -1.30
N ILE A 80 6.42 9.87 -1.32
CA ILE A 80 5.14 10.26 -1.90
C ILE A 80 5.38 11.32 -2.97
N SER A 81 4.93 11.07 -4.20
CA SER A 81 4.89 12.07 -5.27
C SER A 81 4.17 13.35 -4.81
N PRO A 82 4.81 14.54 -4.90
CA PRO A 82 4.28 15.79 -4.35
C PRO A 82 2.87 16.15 -4.83
N GLU A 83 2.52 15.79 -6.06
CA GLU A 83 1.22 16.07 -6.66
C GLU A 83 0.06 15.34 -5.96
N TYR A 84 0.35 14.25 -5.25
CA TYR A 84 -0.64 13.38 -4.61
C TYR A 84 -0.54 13.39 -3.07
N ALA A 85 0.41 14.15 -2.50
CA ALA A 85 0.60 14.20 -1.05
C ALA A 85 -0.62 14.80 -0.33
N ASP A 86 -1.20 15.87 -0.89
CA ASP A 86 -2.41 16.51 -0.37
C ASP A 86 -3.63 15.57 -0.47
N GLU A 87 -3.79 14.88 -1.61
CA GLU A 87 -4.86 13.89 -1.83
C GLU A 87 -4.76 12.75 -0.82
N LYS A 88 -3.55 12.19 -0.63
CA LYS A 88 -3.29 11.12 0.34
C LYS A 88 -3.66 11.55 1.77
N VAL A 89 -3.20 12.73 2.21
CA VAL A 89 -3.47 13.23 3.57
C VAL A 89 -4.96 13.49 3.78
N ALA A 90 -5.65 14.10 2.80
CA ALA A 90 -7.08 14.32 2.90
C ALA A 90 -7.87 13.01 3.02
N MET A 91 -7.52 12.00 2.22
CA MET A 91 -8.18 10.68 2.29
C MET A 91 -7.95 10.00 3.65
N GLU A 92 -6.72 10.03 4.19
CA GLU A 92 -6.41 9.48 5.51
C GLU A 92 -7.22 10.16 6.62
N VAL A 93 -7.29 11.50 6.62
CA VAL A 93 -8.10 12.26 7.59
C VAL A 93 -9.59 11.92 7.48
N GLU A 94 -10.11 11.79 6.26
CA GLU A 94 -11.51 11.43 6.04
C GLU A 94 -11.83 10.03 6.59
N ALA A 95 -10.95 9.05 6.35
CA ALA A 95 -11.11 7.70 6.90
C ALA A 95 -11.03 7.66 8.43
N LEU A 96 -10.13 8.45 9.05
CA LEU A 96 -10.04 8.56 10.51
C LEU A 96 -11.35 9.07 11.14
N TYR A 97 -11.97 10.10 10.54
CA TYR A 97 -13.28 10.58 10.98
C TYR A 97 -14.37 9.54 10.77
N LEU A 98 -14.43 8.94 9.57
CA LEU A 98 -15.46 7.96 9.22
C LEU A 98 -15.43 6.74 10.15
N LEU A 99 -14.24 6.17 10.39
CA LEU A 99 -14.10 5.01 11.28
C LEU A 99 -14.45 5.33 12.73
N ARG A 100 -14.20 6.56 13.18
CA ARG A 100 -14.56 7.00 14.54
C ARG A 100 -16.06 7.19 14.71
N GLU A 101 -16.75 7.62 13.65
CA GLU A 101 -18.20 7.86 13.66
C GLU A 101 -18.99 6.56 13.47
N GLU A 102 -18.53 5.67 12.58
CA GLU A 102 -19.29 4.49 12.13
C GLU A 102 -18.79 3.16 12.72
N ALA A 103 -17.63 3.15 13.40
CA ALA A 103 -17.05 1.93 13.98
C ALA A 103 -16.43 2.16 15.36
N SER A 104 -16.28 1.08 16.12
CA SER A 104 -15.66 1.08 17.46
C SER A 104 -14.14 0.83 17.40
N ILE A 105 -13.49 1.17 16.29
CA ILE A 105 -12.07 0.90 16.07
C ILE A 105 -11.26 1.99 16.78
N PRO A 106 -10.24 1.64 17.59
CA PRO A 106 -9.43 2.63 18.27
C PRO A 106 -8.49 3.31 17.27
N VAL A 107 -8.94 4.38 16.62
CA VAL A 107 -8.14 5.17 15.67
C VAL A 107 -7.71 6.52 16.28
N PRO A 108 -6.57 7.11 15.85
CA PRO A 108 -6.12 8.40 16.35
C PRO A 108 -7.15 9.52 16.18
N GLU A 109 -7.15 10.48 17.11
CA GLU A 109 -7.94 11.71 17.01
C GLU A 109 -7.19 12.75 16.22
N VAL A 110 -7.80 13.30 15.17
CA VAL A 110 -7.21 14.41 14.42
C VAL A 110 -7.47 15.71 15.17
N TYR A 111 -6.40 16.39 15.59
CA TYR A 111 -6.47 17.73 16.19
C TYR A 111 -6.34 18.84 15.15
N ALA A 112 -5.44 18.63 14.19
CA ALA A 112 -5.24 19.54 13.07
C ALA A 112 -4.64 18.76 11.88
N TRP A 113 -4.77 19.32 10.69
CA TRP A 113 -4.14 18.82 9.47
C TRP A 113 -4.08 19.98 8.48
N GLY A 114 -3.30 19.85 7.41
CA GLY A 114 -3.20 20.89 6.38
C GLY A 114 -2.48 20.44 5.13
N PHE A 115 -2.72 21.18 4.04
CA PHE A 115 -2.09 20.94 2.74
C PHE A 115 -0.68 21.51 2.67
N ALA A 116 0.11 21.06 1.70
CA ALA A 116 1.49 21.50 1.48
C ALA A 116 1.61 23.02 1.37
N ARG A 117 0.65 23.68 0.71
CA ARG A 117 0.60 25.14 0.52
C ARG A 117 0.28 25.93 1.79
N GLU A 118 -0.31 25.29 2.79
CA GLU A 118 -0.73 25.89 4.06
C GLU A 118 0.31 25.68 5.17
N ASP A 119 1.30 24.81 4.93
CA ASP A 119 2.34 24.51 5.89
C ASP A 119 3.37 25.64 6.02
N GLN A 120 3.34 26.28 7.18
CA GLN A 120 4.27 27.35 7.55
C GLN A 120 5.70 26.85 7.77
N LEU A 121 5.91 25.54 7.97
CA LEU A 121 7.23 24.96 8.17
C LEU A 121 7.94 24.63 6.84
N GLY A 122 7.21 24.58 5.72
CA GLY A 122 7.74 24.21 4.41
C GLY A 122 8.19 22.75 4.32
N LEU A 123 7.57 21.87 5.11
CA LEU A 123 7.80 20.43 5.18
C LEU A 123 6.76 19.63 4.40
N GLY A 124 5.64 20.24 3.99
CA GLY A 124 4.60 19.58 3.18
C GLY A 124 3.29 19.43 3.96
N PRO A 125 2.34 18.61 3.46
CA PRO A 125 1.09 18.40 4.17
C PRO A 125 1.36 17.65 5.49
N PHE A 126 0.44 17.76 6.44
CA PHE A 126 0.63 17.18 7.76
C PHE A 126 -0.67 16.71 8.39
N ILE A 127 -0.54 15.82 9.36
CA ILE A 127 -1.62 15.50 10.30
C ILE A 127 -1.06 15.57 11.72
N LEU A 128 -1.75 16.30 12.58
CA LEU A 128 -1.47 16.40 14.01
C LEU A 128 -2.61 15.70 14.76
N MET A 129 -2.27 14.61 15.45
CA MET A 129 -3.26 13.68 15.99
C MET A 129 -2.91 13.19 17.40
N SER A 130 -3.82 12.49 18.07
CA SER A 130 -3.52 11.84 19.35
C SER A 130 -2.46 10.77 19.21
N PHE A 131 -1.48 10.74 20.11
CA PHE A 131 -0.54 9.63 20.18
C PHE A 131 -1.18 8.43 20.89
N ILE A 132 -1.24 7.27 20.21
CA ILE A 132 -1.73 6.04 20.82
C ILE A 132 -0.59 5.37 21.59
N SER A 133 -0.80 5.16 22.90
CA SER A 133 0.17 4.48 23.75
C SER A 133 0.04 2.96 23.64
N GLY A 134 1.18 2.27 23.65
CA GLY A 134 1.28 0.82 23.59
C GLY A 134 2.55 0.38 22.90
N VAL A 135 2.55 -0.84 22.39
CA VAL A 135 3.65 -1.45 21.63
C VAL A 135 3.14 -1.85 20.26
N CYS A 136 3.93 -1.61 19.21
CA CYS A 136 3.58 -2.06 17.87
C CYS A 136 3.58 -3.60 17.83
N LEU A 137 2.51 -4.19 17.31
CA LEU A 137 2.41 -5.64 17.21
C LEU A 137 3.52 -6.23 16.34
N ASN A 138 3.98 -5.50 15.32
CA ASN A 138 5.12 -5.91 14.50
C ASN A 138 6.40 -6.12 15.31
N ASP A 139 6.62 -5.35 16.38
CA ASP A 139 7.82 -5.50 17.22
C ASP A 139 7.73 -6.75 18.12
N ILE A 140 6.52 -7.19 18.43
CA ILE A 140 6.25 -8.38 19.26
C ILE A 140 6.25 -9.62 18.38
N PHE A 141 5.41 -9.62 17.33
CA PHE A 141 5.16 -10.78 16.48
C PHE A 141 6.16 -10.90 15.33
N GLY A 142 6.77 -9.81 14.88
CA GLY A 142 7.80 -9.80 13.85
C GLY A 142 9.22 -9.84 14.44
N GLY A 143 10.22 -9.83 13.56
CA GLY A 143 11.62 -10.06 13.90
C GLY A 143 11.99 -11.54 13.85
N ASP A 144 13.26 -11.87 14.11
CA ASP A 144 13.95 -13.15 13.78
C ASP A 144 14.78 -13.14 12.47
N GLY A 145 14.94 -11.95 11.85
CA GLY A 145 15.62 -11.81 10.57
C GLY A 145 14.69 -12.02 9.37
N SER A 146 13.41 -12.33 9.61
CA SER A 146 12.33 -12.37 8.61
C SER A 146 11.43 -11.14 8.70
N ARG A 147 10.82 -10.79 7.57
CA ARG A 147 9.67 -9.85 7.51
C ARG A 147 8.35 -10.49 7.96
N LEU A 148 8.34 -11.81 8.14
CA LEU A 148 7.14 -12.57 8.51
C LEU A 148 6.96 -12.67 10.02
N LEU A 149 5.77 -13.10 10.40
CA LEU A 149 5.45 -13.51 11.76
C LEU A 149 6.45 -14.56 12.28
N LYS A 150 6.94 -14.41 13.52
CA LYS A 150 7.83 -15.37 14.20
C LYS A 150 7.23 -16.77 14.22
N LYS A 151 8.07 -17.80 14.10
CA LYS A 151 7.59 -19.20 14.01
C LYS A 151 6.97 -19.72 15.30
N GLU A 152 7.42 -19.24 16.45
CA GLU A 152 7.12 -19.81 17.77
C GLU A 152 6.01 -19.07 18.53
N ILE A 153 5.17 -18.28 17.84
CA ILE A 153 4.03 -17.62 18.48
C ILE A 153 2.93 -18.66 18.77
N PRO A 154 2.42 -18.74 20.02
CA PRO A 154 1.31 -19.61 20.35
C PRO A 154 0.07 -19.31 19.50
N ASP A 155 -0.61 -20.37 19.05
CA ASP A 155 -1.87 -20.22 18.30
C ASP A 155 -2.94 -19.47 19.10
N THR A 156 -2.91 -19.52 20.44
CA THR A 156 -3.80 -18.76 21.31
C THR A 156 -3.62 -17.26 21.17
N ASP A 157 -2.39 -16.79 20.99
CA ASP A 157 -2.05 -15.38 20.88
C ASP A 157 -2.40 -14.86 19.48
N ILE A 158 -2.11 -15.67 18.45
CA ILE A 158 -2.54 -15.42 17.08
C ILE A 158 -4.06 -15.32 17.02
N GLU A 159 -4.78 -16.29 17.59
CA GLU A 159 -6.24 -16.30 17.62
C GLU A 159 -6.80 -15.06 18.33
N TYR A 160 -6.20 -14.68 19.47
CA TYR A 160 -6.64 -13.54 20.24
C TYR A 160 -6.53 -12.21 19.46
N VAL A 161 -5.42 -11.99 18.77
CA VAL A 161 -5.23 -10.82 17.90
C VAL A 161 -6.17 -10.88 16.69
N TYR A 162 -6.23 -12.03 16.01
CA TYR A 162 -7.09 -12.20 14.84
C TYR A 162 -8.56 -11.99 15.14
N ARG A 163 -9.02 -12.38 16.33
CA ARG A 163 -10.39 -12.15 16.78
C ARG A 163 -10.71 -10.66 16.88
N GLN A 164 -9.80 -9.86 17.41
CA GLN A 164 -9.96 -8.41 17.48
C GLN A 164 -9.95 -7.78 16.07
N MET A 165 -9.03 -8.22 15.19
CA MET A 165 -9.00 -7.78 13.80
C MET A 165 -10.27 -8.15 13.03
N ALA A 166 -10.77 -9.37 13.19
CA ALA A 166 -12.03 -9.81 12.61
C ALA A 166 -13.19 -8.95 13.07
N ARG A 167 -13.24 -8.61 14.37
CA ARG A 167 -14.23 -7.69 14.92
C ARG A 167 -14.16 -6.30 14.26
N PHE A 168 -12.97 -5.78 13.96
CA PHE A 168 -12.83 -4.52 13.22
C PHE A 168 -13.27 -4.67 11.77
N MET A 169 -12.85 -5.73 11.09
CA MET A 169 -13.21 -5.97 9.70
C MET A 169 -14.71 -6.11 9.48
N VAL A 170 -15.45 -6.77 10.39
CA VAL A 170 -16.92 -6.85 10.31
C VAL A 170 -17.56 -5.46 10.39
N GLN A 171 -17.03 -4.57 11.23
CA GLN A 171 -17.53 -3.19 11.33
C GLN A 171 -17.19 -2.36 10.09
N ILE A 172 -15.94 -2.43 9.59
CA ILE A 172 -15.54 -1.73 8.36
C ILE A 172 -16.37 -2.22 7.17
N PHE A 173 -16.63 -3.53 7.07
CA PHE A 173 -17.45 -4.11 6.01
C PHE A 173 -18.90 -3.60 6.02
N ASN A 174 -19.38 -3.02 7.11
CA ASN A 174 -20.70 -2.41 7.16
C ASN A 174 -20.77 -1.03 6.49
N ILE A 175 -19.62 -0.39 6.29
CA ILE A 175 -19.52 0.94 5.68
C ILE A 175 -19.70 0.77 4.18
N ASN A 176 -20.83 1.23 3.68
CA ASN A 176 -21.26 1.06 2.29
C ASN A 176 -21.08 2.34 1.47
N PHE A 177 -20.63 2.16 0.23
CA PHE A 177 -20.56 3.21 -0.77
C PHE A 177 -21.31 2.79 -2.03
N GLU A 178 -21.88 3.76 -2.73
CA GLU A 178 -22.65 3.55 -3.97
C GLU A 178 -21.74 3.34 -5.19
N ARG A 179 -20.51 3.87 -5.16
CA ARG A 179 -19.54 3.84 -6.26
C ARG A 179 -18.15 3.49 -5.73
N ILE A 180 -17.31 2.94 -6.61
CA ILE A 180 -15.87 2.76 -6.36
C ILE A 180 -15.15 4.04 -6.79
N GLY A 181 -14.25 4.53 -5.94
CA GLY A 181 -13.55 5.79 -6.16
C GLY A 181 -12.91 6.33 -4.89
N SER A 182 -12.47 7.57 -4.95
CA SER A 182 -12.09 8.32 -3.74
C SER A 182 -13.26 8.41 -2.76
N LEU A 183 -12.95 8.56 -1.48
CA LEU A 183 -13.97 8.73 -0.46
C LEU A 183 -14.70 10.07 -0.65
N PRO A 184 -16.01 10.15 -0.35
CA PRO A 184 -16.66 11.43 -0.14
C PRO A 184 -15.92 12.23 0.94
N THR A 185 -15.79 13.55 0.78
CA THR A 185 -14.96 14.40 1.65
C THR A 185 -15.73 15.42 2.51
N PRO A 186 -16.80 15.04 3.26
CA PRO A 186 -17.54 16.01 4.07
C PRO A 186 -16.70 16.65 5.19
N LYS A 187 -15.65 15.98 5.69
CA LYS A 187 -14.79 16.53 6.76
C LYS A 187 -13.66 17.38 6.20
N THR A 188 -12.99 16.87 5.17
CA THR A 188 -11.82 17.53 4.59
C THR A 188 -12.16 18.58 3.54
N GLN A 189 -13.34 18.49 2.92
CA GLN A 189 -13.77 19.32 1.78
C GLN A 189 -12.76 19.33 0.61
N PHE A 190 -11.87 18.36 0.58
CA PHE A 190 -10.89 18.23 -0.49
C PHE A 190 -11.63 17.88 -1.79
N PRO A 191 -11.37 18.58 -2.91
CA PRO A 191 -11.96 18.27 -4.21
C PRO A 191 -11.30 17.01 -4.79
N ALA A 192 -11.59 15.86 -4.18
CA ALA A 192 -10.98 14.59 -4.54
C ALA A 192 -11.31 14.20 -5.99
N PRO A 193 -10.32 13.75 -6.77
CA PRO A 193 -10.59 13.09 -8.05
C PRO A 193 -11.53 11.91 -7.85
N ILE A 194 -12.38 11.63 -8.84
CA ILE A 194 -13.34 10.51 -8.77
C ILE A 194 -12.61 9.16 -8.67
N ARG A 195 -11.51 9.00 -9.41
CA ARG A 195 -10.66 7.80 -9.40
C ARG A 195 -9.92 7.61 -8.06
N PRO A 196 -9.79 6.38 -7.55
CA PRO A 196 -9.13 6.14 -6.27
C PRO A 196 -7.60 6.33 -6.36
N LEU A 197 -7.01 6.88 -5.30
CA LEU A 197 -5.56 6.86 -5.07
C LEU A 197 -5.18 5.59 -4.30
N THR A 198 -4.90 4.51 -5.03
CA THR A 198 -4.47 3.23 -4.44
C THR A 198 -2.96 3.21 -4.20
N TRP A 199 -2.51 2.33 -3.31
CA TRP A 199 -1.09 2.11 -3.09
C TRP A 199 -0.39 1.66 -4.37
N LYS A 200 -1.03 0.76 -5.14
CA LYS A 200 -0.49 0.22 -6.39
C LYS A 200 -0.20 1.30 -7.44
N VAL A 201 -1.20 2.14 -7.76
CA VAL A 201 -1.04 3.14 -8.82
C VAL A 201 0.04 4.16 -8.46
N HIS A 202 0.13 4.50 -7.16
CA HIS A 202 1.16 5.36 -6.64
C HIS A 202 2.54 4.70 -6.69
N GLU A 203 2.66 3.44 -6.29
CA GLU A 203 3.92 2.68 -6.38
C GLU A 203 4.41 2.62 -7.82
N ILE A 204 3.56 2.26 -8.78
CA ILE A 204 3.94 2.21 -10.21
C ILE A 204 4.51 3.56 -10.68
N LEU A 205 3.91 4.66 -10.25
CA LEU A 205 4.42 6.00 -10.55
C LEU A 205 5.76 6.26 -9.86
N ARG A 206 5.83 6.05 -8.55
CA ARG A 206 6.99 6.38 -7.71
C ARG A 206 8.21 5.53 -8.05
N VAL A 207 8.04 4.22 -8.23
CA VAL A 207 9.13 3.28 -8.46
C VAL A 207 9.38 2.98 -9.93
N GLY A 208 8.34 3.04 -10.77
CA GLY A 208 8.44 2.77 -12.20
C GLY A 208 8.63 4.02 -13.04
N GLY A 209 8.24 5.19 -12.52
CA GLY A 209 8.22 6.45 -13.28
C GLY A 209 7.05 6.52 -14.28
N VAL A 210 6.04 5.66 -14.14
CA VAL A 210 4.92 5.58 -15.09
C VAL A 210 3.63 6.00 -14.41
N ASN A 211 3.00 7.06 -14.93
CA ASN A 211 1.67 7.43 -14.51
C ASN A 211 0.63 6.50 -15.15
N THR A 212 -0.04 5.69 -14.32
CA THR A 212 -1.09 4.75 -14.75
C THR A 212 -2.47 5.09 -14.19
N PHE A 213 -2.68 6.33 -13.72
CA PHE A 213 -3.99 6.76 -13.22
C PHE A 213 -5.09 6.76 -14.29
N ASP A 214 -4.71 6.79 -15.58
CA ASP A 214 -5.56 7.14 -16.74
C ASP A 214 -6.19 8.56 -16.59
N ASP A 215 -6.67 9.17 -17.67
CA ASP A 215 -7.50 10.40 -17.60
C ASP A 215 -8.94 10.02 -17.23
N ARG A 216 -9.11 9.48 -16.02
CA ARG A 216 -10.39 8.92 -15.60
C ARG A 216 -11.16 9.89 -14.73
N ASN A 217 -12.01 10.67 -15.40
CA ASN A 217 -13.03 11.52 -14.79
C ASN A 217 -14.34 10.77 -14.49
N GLU A 218 -14.37 9.45 -14.69
CA GLU A 218 -15.55 8.59 -14.47
C GLU A 218 -15.31 7.60 -13.33
N ASP A 219 -16.34 7.39 -12.53
CA ASP A 219 -16.38 6.40 -11.45
C ASP A 219 -16.51 4.96 -11.99
N PHE A 220 -16.40 3.97 -11.09
CA PHE A 220 -16.71 2.59 -11.45
C PHE A 220 -18.07 2.19 -10.88
N SER A 221 -18.90 1.64 -11.76
CA SER A 221 -20.21 1.09 -11.40
C SER A 221 -20.13 -0.35 -10.98
N THR A 222 -19.03 -1.04 -11.32
CA THR A 222 -18.86 -2.47 -11.09
C THR A 222 -17.45 -2.83 -10.63
N ALA A 223 -17.35 -3.91 -9.86
CA ALA A 223 -16.09 -4.52 -9.46
C ALA A 223 -15.31 -5.00 -10.69
N ARG A 224 -16.00 -5.55 -11.71
CA ARG A 224 -15.38 -5.96 -12.97
C ARG A 224 -14.69 -4.81 -13.70
N GLU A 225 -15.33 -3.64 -13.82
CA GLU A 225 -14.71 -2.45 -14.43
C GLU A 225 -13.48 -2.01 -13.66
N TYR A 226 -13.54 -2.07 -12.33
CA TYR A 226 -12.40 -1.75 -11.47
C TYR A 226 -11.24 -2.74 -11.67
N PHE A 227 -11.50 -4.05 -11.69
CA PHE A 227 -10.45 -5.05 -11.94
C PHE A 227 -9.83 -4.93 -13.33
N GLN A 228 -10.62 -4.59 -14.35
CA GLN A 228 -10.09 -4.29 -15.69
C GLN A 228 -9.19 -3.06 -15.70
N TYR A 229 -9.52 -2.05 -14.90
CA TYR A 229 -8.69 -0.85 -14.73
C TYR A 229 -7.39 -1.16 -14.01
N VAL A 230 -7.43 -1.87 -12.88
CA VAL A 230 -6.22 -2.27 -12.15
C VAL A 230 -5.31 -3.14 -13.02
N ASN A 231 -5.87 -4.12 -13.74
CA ASN A 231 -5.09 -4.91 -14.69
C ASN A 231 -4.50 -4.05 -15.83
N ARG A 232 -5.19 -2.98 -16.27
CA ARG A 232 -4.64 -2.04 -17.27
C ARG A 232 -3.45 -1.26 -16.72
N GLN A 233 -3.40 -0.98 -15.41
CA GLN A 233 -2.24 -0.36 -14.78
C GLN A 233 -1.00 -1.26 -14.93
N ASP A 234 -1.14 -2.56 -14.68
CA ASP A 234 -0.04 -3.53 -14.89
C ASP A 234 0.41 -3.58 -16.36
N TRP A 235 -0.54 -3.53 -17.30
CA TRP A 235 -0.24 -3.45 -18.74
C TRP A 235 0.52 -2.17 -19.09
N ASN A 236 0.05 -1.02 -18.60
CA ASN A 236 0.69 0.26 -18.84
C ASN A 236 2.09 0.32 -18.21
N GLN A 237 2.28 -0.25 -17.02
CA GLN A 237 3.60 -0.41 -16.43
C GLN A 237 4.50 -1.25 -17.34
N LEU A 238 4.06 -2.44 -17.76
CA LEU A 238 4.84 -3.33 -18.64
C LEU A 238 5.20 -2.65 -19.97
N LEU A 239 4.30 -1.85 -20.54
CA LEU A 239 4.52 -1.15 -21.79
C LEU A 239 5.51 0.00 -21.61
N PHE A 240 5.21 0.91 -20.68
CA PHE A 240 5.85 2.23 -20.63
C PHE A 240 7.05 2.32 -19.68
N GLN A 241 7.18 1.41 -18.71
CA GLN A 241 8.34 1.40 -17.83
C GLN A 241 9.50 0.69 -18.56
N PRO A 242 10.57 1.38 -18.99
CA PRO A 242 11.57 0.79 -19.89
C PRO A 242 12.21 -0.50 -19.34
N ASN A 243 12.54 -0.49 -18.05
CA ASN A 243 13.19 -1.59 -17.34
C ASN A 243 12.24 -2.64 -16.76
N SER A 244 10.98 -2.70 -17.23
CA SER A 244 9.99 -3.69 -16.79
C SER A 244 10.23 -5.10 -17.38
N ILE A 245 11.39 -5.36 -17.96
CA ILE A 245 11.83 -6.65 -18.50
C ILE A 245 13.33 -6.80 -18.28
N ALA A 246 13.81 -8.04 -18.21
CA ALA A 246 15.24 -8.38 -18.17
C ALA A 246 15.76 -8.96 -19.50
N GLY A 247 14.88 -9.11 -20.50
CA GLY A 247 15.20 -9.69 -21.81
C GLY A 247 13.98 -10.34 -22.48
N PRO A 248 14.17 -11.01 -23.62
CA PRO A 248 13.06 -11.55 -24.42
C PRO A 248 12.19 -12.55 -23.65
N ARG A 249 12.81 -13.42 -22.83
CA ARG A 249 12.10 -14.45 -22.07
C ARG A 249 11.16 -13.85 -21.02
N THR A 250 11.63 -12.86 -20.26
CA THR A 250 10.82 -12.19 -19.23
C THR A 250 9.76 -11.30 -19.86
N ALA A 251 10.08 -10.63 -20.97
CA ALA A 251 9.10 -9.88 -21.77
C ALA A 251 7.93 -10.76 -22.23
N LYS A 252 8.24 -11.89 -22.88
CA LYS A 252 7.25 -12.87 -23.36
C LYS A 252 6.40 -13.42 -22.21
N SER A 253 7.05 -13.84 -21.12
CA SER A 253 6.37 -14.41 -19.94
C SER A 253 5.41 -13.42 -19.28
N ARG A 254 5.86 -12.18 -19.04
CA ARG A 254 5.01 -11.13 -18.43
C ARG A 254 3.85 -10.73 -19.33
N TYR A 255 4.10 -10.55 -20.63
CA TYR A 255 3.05 -10.25 -21.61
C TYR A 255 1.95 -11.32 -21.59
N ALA A 256 2.34 -12.60 -21.74
CA ALA A 256 1.39 -13.71 -21.74
C ALA A 256 0.63 -13.81 -20.41
N SER A 257 1.33 -13.68 -19.29
CA SER A 257 0.73 -13.78 -17.96
C SER A 257 -0.29 -12.69 -17.68
N LEU A 258 -0.03 -11.44 -18.10
CA LEU A 258 -1.02 -10.36 -17.97
C LEU A 258 -2.25 -10.58 -18.88
N LYS A 259 -2.11 -11.29 -20.02
CA LYS A 259 -3.28 -11.69 -20.84
C LYS A 259 -4.09 -12.77 -20.12
N VAL A 260 -3.42 -13.74 -19.49
CA VAL A 260 -4.07 -14.78 -18.67
C VAL A 260 -4.82 -14.15 -17.50
N LEU A 261 -4.19 -13.24 -16.73
CA LEU A 261 -4.88 -12.55 -15.63
C LEU A 261 -6.09 -11.77 -16.11
N LYS A 262 -5.97 -11.06 -17.24
CA LYS A 262 -7.09 -10.35 -17.86
C LYS A 262 -8.23 -11.29 -18.25
N SER A 263 -7.93 -12.48 -18.77
CA SER A 263 -8.97 -13.46 -19.18
C SER A 263 -9.69 -14.07 -17.99
N LEU A 264 -9.08 -14.07 -16.80
CA LEU A 264 -9.68 -14.56 -15.56
C LEU A 264 -10.64 -13.58 -14.88
N ILE A 265 -10.60 -12.29 -15.22
CA ILE A 265 -11.45 -11.27 -14.58
C ILE A 265 -12.94 -11.67 -14.57
N PRO A 266 -13.58 -12.08 -15.69
CA PRO A 266 -15.01 -12.39 -15.68
C PRO A 266 -15.36 -13.57 -14.77
N GLU A 267 -14.48 -14.58 -14.69
CA GLU A 267 -14.64 -15.79 -13.90
C GLU A 267 -14.41 -15.53 -12.40
N LEU A 268 -13.36 -14.79 -12.06
CA LEU A 268 -12.96 -14.50 -10.68
C LEU A 268 -13.63 -13.24 -10.11
N THR A 269 -14.66 -12.72 -10.78
CA THR A 269 -15.54 -11.68 -10.23
C THR A 269 -16.78 -12.32 -9.63
N ASN A 270 -17.01 -12.12 -8.33
CA ASN A 270 -18.27 -12.48 -7.68
C ASN A 270 -19.40 -11.62 -8.23
N THR A 271 -20.33 -12.23 -8.97
CA THR A 271 -21.43 -11.54 -9.64
C THR A 271 -22.46 -10.97 -8.66
N THR A 272 -22.60 -11.53 -7.46
CA THR A 272 -23.49 -11.01 -6.41
C THR A 272 -23.01 -9.65 -5.90
N TYR A 273 -21.70 -9.42 -5.88
CA TYR A 273 -21.08 -8.18 -5.38
C TYR A 273 -20.49 -7.32 -6.49
N ASP A 274 -20.82 -7.60 -7.75
CA ASP A 274 -20.27 -6.85 -8.89
C ASP A 274 -20.75 -5.40 -8.87
N ARG A 275 -22.02 -5.15 -8.57
CA ARG A 275 -22.62 -3.79 -8.53
C ARG A 275 -22.68 -3.17 -7.13
N GLY A 276 -21.89 -3.71 -6.20
CA GLY A 276 -21.86 -3.26 -4.81
C GLY A 276 -22.78 -4.05 -3.86
N PRO A 277 -23.00 -3.55 -2.61
CA PRO A 277 -22.44 -2.30 -2.10
C PRO A 277 -20.91 -2.33 -2.06
N PHE A 278 -20.27 -1.19 -2.30
CA PHE A 278 -18.82 -1.05 -2.21
C PHE A 278 -18.38 -0.72 -0.79
N LYS A 279 -17.12 -0.98 -0.44
CA LYS A 279 -16.62 -0.99 0.94
C LYS A 279 -15.44 -0.06 1.11
N LEU A 280 -15.19 0.35 2.35
CA LEU A 280 -13.97 1.07 2.69
C LEU A 280 -12.78 0.11 2.59
N ILE A 281 -11.90 0.34 1.62
CA ILE A 281 -10.62 -0.35 1.47
C ILE A 281 -9.53 0.55 2.05
N CYS A 282 -8.59 -0.06 2.76
CA CYS A 282 -7.33 0.53 3.15
C CYS A 282 -6.26 -0.46 2.70
N ASP A 283 -5.44 -0.09 1.70
CA ASP A 283 -4.43 -1.02 1.20
C ASP A 283 -3.40 -1.35 2.29
N ASP A 284 -3.19 -0.50 3.29
CA ASP A 284 -2.22 -0.74 4.37
C ASP A 284 -2.85 -1.29 5.66
N PHE A 285 -4.11 -1.72 5.63
CA PHE A 285 -4.74 -2.33 6.80
C PHE A 285 -4.18 -3.72 7.07
N GLY A 286 -3.47 -3.89 8.19
CA GLY A 286 -2.87 -5.17 8.59
C GLY A 286 -2.23 -5.11 9.98
N LEU A 287 -1.71 -6.26 10.43
CA LEU A 287 -1.13 -6.44 11.77
C LEU A 287 0.09 -5.57 12.04
N ALA A 288 0.83 -5.16 11.00
CA ALA A 288 1.99 -4.30 11.17
C ALA A 288 1.61 -2.89 11.68
N ASN A 289 0.36 -2.49 11.47
CA ASN A 289 -0.17 -1.16 11.78
C ASN A 289 -1.11 -1.18 13.00
N VAL A 290 -0.89 -2.13 13.91
CA VAL A 290 -1.68 -2.33 15.12
C VAL A 290 -0.83 -2.07 16.35
N ILE A 291 -1.37 -1.29 17.29
CA ILE A 291 -0.78 -1.04 18.61
C ILE A 291 -1.55 -1.87 19.64
N VAL A 292 -0.82 -2.66 20.43
CA VAL A 292 -1.37 -3.41 21.57
C VAL A 292 -0.95 -2.78 22.89
N ARG A 293 -1.69 -3.09 23.96
CA ARG A 293 -1.44 -2.51 25.29
C ARG A 293 -0.02 -2.81 25.78
N SER A 294 0.46 -4.04 25.62
CA SER A 294 1.82 -4.46 26.01
C SER A 294 2.20 -5.80 25.37
N GLY A 295 3.42 -6.29 25.60
CA GLY A 295 3.84 -7.64 25.17
C GLY A 295 3.06 -8.79 25.81
N ASP A 296 2.55 -8.59 27.04
CA ASP A 296 1.80 -9.59 27.80
C ASP A 296 0.27 -9.42 27.71
N ASP A 297 -0.18 -8.25 27.24
CA ASP A 297 -1.59 -7.93 26.98
C ASP A 297 -1.74 -7.45 25.54
N LEU A 298 -2.11 -8.40 24.68
CA LEU A 298 -2.29 -8.21 23.24
C LEU A 298 -3.63 -7.51 22.89
N THR A 299 -4.31 -6.88 23.85
CA THR A 299 -5.49 -6.06 23.58
C THR A 299 -5.10 -4.91 22.66
N ILE A 300 -5.76 -4.79 21.50
CA ILE A 300 -5.52 -3.73 20.52
C ILE A 300 -6.03 -2.41 21.09
N THR A 301 -5.12 -1.46 21.27
CA THR A 301 -5.39 -0.09 21.73
C THR A 301 -5.29 0.93 20.60
N GLY A 302 -4.82 0.53 19.43
CA GLY A 302 -4.71 1.40 18.26
C GLY A 302 -4.68 0.66 16.93
N VAL A 303 -5.38 1.20 15.94
CA VAL A 303 -5.15 0.93 14.51
C VAL A 303 -4.65 2.23 13.90
N VAL A 304 -3.44 2.21 13.38
CA VAL A 304 -2.74 3.38 12.83
C VAL A 304 -2.48 3.18 11.33
N ASP A 305 -1.82 4.14 10.68
CA ASP A 305 -1.40 4.04 9.28
C ASP A 305 -2.53 3.64 8.32
N LEU A 306 -3.66 4.35 8.41
CA LEU A 306 -4.81 4.17 7.53
C LEU A 306 -4.57 4.85 6.17
N GLU A 307 -3.60 4.33 5.45
CA GLU A 307 -3.13 4.90 4.20
C GLU A 307 -3.84 4.27 3.00
N TRP A 308 -3.82 4.99 1.87
CA TRP A 308 -4.30 4.46 0.58
C TRP A 308 -5.75 3.99 0.69
N VAL A 309 -6.59 4.85 1.26
CA VAL A 309 -7.99 4.56 1.56
C VAL A 309 -8.91 5.02 0.44
N TYR A 310 -9.86 4.15 0.08
CA TYR A 310 -10.81 4.41 -1.02
C TYR A 310 -12.06 3.55 -0.87
N ALA A 311 -13.11 3.88 -1.61
CA ALA A 311 -14.26 3.00 -1.78
C ALA A 311 -13.95 1.96 -2.88
N GLY A 312 -14.01 0.67 -2.56
CA GLY A 312 -13.62 -0.42 -3.45
C GLY A 312 -14.54 -1.64 -3.43
N PRO A 313 -14.29 -2.66 -4.28
CA PRO A 313 -15.13 -3.86 -4.36
C PRO A 313 -15.26 -4.59 -3.02
N ALA A 314 -16.48 -4.99 -2.65
CA ALA A 314 -16.69 -5.79 -1.43
C ALA A 314 -15.94 -7.12 -1.44
N GLN A 315 -15.83 -7.75 -2.60
CA GLN A 315 -15.08 -8.99 -2.78
C GLN A 315 -13.56 -8.81 -2.67
N LEU A 316 -13.04 -7.58 -2.85
CA LEU A 316 -11.65 -7.26 -2.58
C LEU A 316 -11.41 -7.12 -1.07
N PHE A 317 -12.33 -6.48 -0.34
CA PHE A 317 -12.28 -6.42 1.13
C PHE A 317 -12.44 -7.83 1.76
N GLY A 318 -13.43 -8.58 1.27
CA GLY A 318 -13.78 -9.91 1.74
C GLY A 318 -12.95 -11.03 1.13
N THR A 319 -11.70 -10.74 0.80
CA THR A 319 -10.73 -11.75 0.37
C THR A 319 -9.92 -12.26 1.57
N ALA A 320 -9.34 -13.46 1.47
CA ALA A 320 -8.41 -13.94 2.50
C ALA A 320 -7.30 -12.89 2.76
N PRO A 321 -7.06 -12.47 4.03
CA PRO A 321 -6.15 -11.36 4.29
C PRO A 321 -4.71 -11.67 3.92
N TRP A 322 -4.06 -10.77 3.19
CA TRP A 322 -2.65 -10.91 2.84
C TRP A 322 -1.72 -10.79 4.05
N TRP A 323 -2.13 -10.04 5.09
CA TRP A 323 -1.33 -9.70 6.26
C TRP A 323 -1.25 -10.78 7.34
N LEU A 324 -1.81 -11.98 7.11
CA LEU A 324 -1.86 -13.04 8.13
C LEU A 324 -0.48 -13.34 8.74
N LEU A 325 0.59 -13.26 7.93
CA LEU A 325 1.96 -13.42 8.41
C LEU A 325 2.73 -12.09 8.48
N LEU A 326 2.07 -10.99 8.84
CA LEU A 326 2.57 -9.59 8.89
C LEU A 326 2.88 -8.95 7.54
N ASP A 327 3.31 -9.71 6.54
CA ASP A 327 3.73 -9.15 5.25
C ASP A 327 2.90 -9.65 4.07
N ARG A 328 2.90 -8.85 2.99
CA ARG A 328 2.29 -9.25 1.72
C ARG A 328 3.09 -10.40 1.10
N PRO A 329 2.43 -11.43 0.55
CA PRO A 329 3.11 -12.59 -0.01
C PRO A 329 3.70 -12.32 -1.41
N VAL A 330 4.43 -11.22 -1.57
CA VAL A 330 4.96 -10.75 -2.86
C VAL A 330 6.44 -10.36 -2.80
N ASN A 331 7.11 -10.68 -1.69
CA ASN A 331 8.54 -10.50 -1.51
C ASN A 331 9.29 -11.84 -1.68
N ASP A 332 10.60 -11.77 -1.79
CA ASP A 332 11.47 -12.93 -2.07
C ASP A 332 11.40 -14.05 -1.00
N GLU A 333 11.00 -13.78 0.25
CA GLU A 333 10.77 -14.83 1.27
C GLU A 333 9.57 -15.73 0.94
N TRP A 334 8.73 -15.30 0.00
CA TRP A 334 7.59 -16.05 -0.52
C TRP A 334 7.87 -16.68 -1.89
N ASP A 335 9.04 -16.46 -2.48
CA ASP A 335 9.34 -17.02 -3.79
C ASP A 335 9.51 -18.53 -3.71
N PHE A 336 9.18 -19.19 -4.83
CA PHE A 336 9.39 -20.63 -4.98
C PHE A 336 10.87 -20.89 -5.29
N GLU A 337 11.54 -21.68 -4.46
CA GLU A 337 12.91 -22.14 -4.71
C GLU A 337 12.85 -23.50 -5.41
N GLU A 338 13.42 -23.61 -6.62
CA GLU A 338 13.50 -24.87 -7.39
C GLU A 338 12.15 -25.59 -7.61
N GLY A 339 11.03 -24.86 -7.56
CA GLY A 339 9.67 -25.39 -7.71
C GLY A 339 9.02 -25.85 -6.40
N GLU A 340 9.72 -25.74 -5.27
CA GLU A 340 9.16 -26.00 -3.95
C GLU A 340 8.48 -24.74 -3.39
N ALA A 341 7.33 -24.94 -2.74
CA ALA A 341 6.62 -23.85 -2.09
C ALA A 341 7.39 -23.34 -0.87
N PRO A 342 7.36 -22.03 -0.56
CA PRO A 342 8.09 -21.49 0.58
C PRO A 342 7.59 -22.12 1.89
N LYS A 343 8.46 -22.23 2.90
CA LYS A 343 8.10 -22.76 4.23
C LYS A 343 6.98 -21.96 4.91
N ALA A 344 6.76 -20.72 4.49
CA ALA A 344 5.66 -19.87 4.94
C ALA A 344 4.27 -20.37 4.48
N THR A 345 4.18 -21.21 3.44
CA THR A 345 2.93 -21.68 2.83
C THR A 345 2.01 -22.35 3.86
N ASP A 346 2.50 -23.40 4.54
CA ASP A 346 1.69 -24.16 5.51
C ASP A 346 1.28 -23.28 6.70
N ARG A 347 2.16 -22.35 7.10
CA ARG A 347 1.87 -21.39 8.16
C ARG A 347 0.78 -20.42 7.76
N TYR A 348 0.81 -19.92 6.52
CA TYR A 348 -0.21 -19.03 5.98
C TYR A 348 -1.58 -19.72 6.00
N PHE A 349 -1.68 -20.96 5.51
CA PHE A 349 -2.93 -21.71 5.54
C PHE A 349 -3.39 -22.05 6.96
N ARG A 350 -2.48 -22.38 7.88
CA ARG A 350 -2.82 -22.54 9.31
C ARG A 350 -3.45 -21.27 9.89
N CYS A 351 -2.82 -20.12 9.66
CA CYS A 351 -3.31 -18.83 10.10
C CYS A 351 -4.65 -18.47 9.43
N LEU A 352 -4.82 -18.80 8.15
CA LEU A 352 -6.08 -18.58 7.42
C LEU A 352 -7.23 -19.38 8.05
N GLU A 353 -7.01 -20.62 8.44
CA GLU A 353 -8.02 -21.44 9.12
C GLU A 353 -8.41 -20.88 10.50
N ILE A 354 -7.41 -20.42 11.28
CA ILE A 354 -7.67 -19.72 12.55
C ILE A 354 -8.50 -18.46 12.28
N PHE A 355 -8.11 -17.65 11.31
CA PHE A 355 -8.78 -16.40 10.97
C PHE A 355 -10.23 -16.61 10.51
N LYS A 356 -10.47 -17.56 9.60
CA LYS A 356 -11.82 -17.91 9.12
C LYS A 356 -12.73 -18.34 10.27
N ARG A 357 -12.22 -19.13 11.21
CA ARG A 357 -12.97 -19.55 12.42
C ARG A 357 -13.36 -18.34 13.25
N VAL A 358 -12.40 -17.52 13.67
CA VAL A 358 -12.71 -16.37 14.55
C VAL A 358 -13.58 -15.34 13.87
N LEU A 359 -13.41 -15.12 12.56
CA LEU A 359 -14.26 -14.22 11.79
C LEU A 359 -15.71 -14.67 11.78
N ALA A 360 -15.97 -15.95 11.48
CA ALA A 360 -17.32 -16.48 11.48
C ALA A 360 -17.98 -16.42 12.87
N GLU A 361 -17.19 -16.57 13.95
CA GLU A 361 -17.66 -16.42 15.33
C GLU A 361 -17.99 -14.97 15.69
N GLU A 362 -17.12 -14.01 15.36
CA GLU A 362 -17.35 -12.59 15.64
C GLU A 362 -18.51 -12.03 14.83
N GLU A 363 -18.62 -12.40 13.55
CA GLU A 363 -19.73 -12.02 12.68
C GLU A 363 -21.07 -12.55 13.22
N ALA A 364 -21.10 -13.79 13.73
CA ALA A 364 -22.28 -14.36 14.37
C ALA A 364 -22.66 -13.69 15.71
N ARG A 365 -21.70 -13.11 16.42
CA ARG A 365 -21.92 -12.41 17.69
C ARG A 365 -22.46 -10.99 17.50
N MET A 366 -22.15 -10.33 16.39
CA MET A 366 -22.57 -8.96 16.17
C MET A 366 -24.06 -8.86 15.80
N THR A 367 -24.81 -8.08 16.59
CA THR A 367 -26.22 -7.80 16.31
C THR A 367 -26.36 -6.98 15.03
N GLY A 368 -27.18 -7.44 14.09
CA GLY A 368 -27.36 -6.80 12.77
C GLY A 368 -26.62 -7.50 11.62
N PHE A 369 -25.68 -8.40 11.92
CA PHE A 369 -24.77 -9.01 10.95
C PHE A 369 -25.08 -10.49 10.67
N ARG A 370 -26.38 -10.81 10.59
CA ARG A 370 -26.87 -12.21 10.59
C ARG A 370 -26.59 -13.00 9.31
N ASN A 371 -26.19 -12.33 8.23
CA ASN A 371 -26.08 -12.95 6.90
C ASN A 371 -24.70 -13.57 6.62
N LYS A 372 -23.74 -13.44 7.54
CA LYS A 372 -22.38 -14.00 7.38
C LYS A 372 -21.71 -13.62 6.06
N GLU A 373 -21.93 -12.40 5.60
CA GLU A 373 -21.54 -11.95 4.25
C GLU A 373 -20.01 -11.94 4.10
N LEU A 374 -19.28 -11.44 5.10
CA LEU A 374 -17.83 -11.31 5.04
C LEU A 374 -17.15 -12.67 5.11
N SER A 375 -17.53 -13.53 6.07
CA SER A 375 -16.97 -14.89 6.15
C SER A 375 -17.31 -15.75 4.93
N THR A 376 -18.49 -15.56 4.33
CA THR A 376 -18.87 -16.24 3.08
C THR A 376 -18.06 -15.75 1.90
N LEU A 377 -17.78 -14.44 1.78
CA LEU A 377 -16.91 -13.90 0.75
C LEU A 377 -15.48 -14.44 0.85
N ILE A 378 -14.92 -14.53 2.06
CA ILE A 378 -13.57 -15.08 2.25
C ILE A 378 -13.53 -16.54 1.82
N LYS A 379 -14.50 -17.34 2.26
CA LYS A 379 -14.63 -18.75 1.83
C LYS A 379 -14.75 -18.86 0.31
N TRP A 380 -15.59 -18.04 -0.32
CA TRP A 380 -15.71 -17.99 -1.78
C TRP A 380 -14.37 -17.65 -2.46
N SER A 381 -13.64 -16.68 -1.92
CA SER A 381 -12.37 -16.24 -2.50
C SER A 381 -11.29 -17.34 -2.46
N GLU A 382 -11.33 -18.19 -1.44
CA GLU A 382 -10.46 -19.35 -1.31
C GLU A 382 -10.91 -20.50 -2.22
N ASP A 383 -12.20 -20.86 -2.18
CA ASP A 383 -12.77 -21.97 -2.95
C ASP A 383 -12.62 -21.77 -4.48
N THR A 384 -12.59 -20.51 -4.95
CA THR A 384 -12.44 -20.16 -6.38
C THR A 384 -11.03 -19.72 -6.77
N GLY A 385 -10.13 -19.56 -5.81
CA GLY A 385 -8.79 -18.99 -6.04
C GLY A 385 -8.79 -17.47 -6.30
N ALA A 386 -9.93 -16.79 -6.23
CA ALA A 386 -10.01 -15.33 -6.39
C ALA A 386 -9.15 -14.56 -5.38
N MET A 387 -8.86 -15.14 -4.20
CA MET A 387 -7.99 -14.49 -3.23
C MET A 387 -6.58 -14.23 -3.75
N TRP A 388 -6.03 -15.17 -4.53
CA TRP A 388 -4.72 -15.02 -5.14
C TRP A 388 -4.75 -13.99 -6.26
N PHE A 389 -5.82 -13.98 -7.04
CA PHE A 389 -6.05 -12.98 -8.07
C PHE A 389 -6.15 -11.56 -7.50
N HIS A 390 -6.90 -11.37 -6.41
CA HIS A 390 -6.98 -10.08 -5.71
C HIS A 390 -5.63 -9.62 -5.17
N MET A 391 -4.82 -10.53 -4.60
CA MET A 391 -3.47 -10.18 -4.13
C MET A 391 -2.55 -9.70 -5.26
N LEU A 392 -2.66 -10.29 -6.46
CA LEU A 392 -1.94 -9.85 -7.65
C LEU A 392 -2.44 -8.49 -8.14
N LEU A 393 -3.76 -8.28 -8.15
CA LEU A 393 -4.33 -6.99 -8.53
C LEU A 393 -3.92 -5.88 -7.56
N SER A 394 -3.74 -6.17 -6.27
CA SER A 394 -3.37 -5.19 -5.26
C SER A 394 -1.85 -5.05 -5.02
N SER A 395 -1.00 -5.67 -5.85
CA SER A 395 0.47 -5.53 -5.77
C SER A 395 1.01 -4.42 -6.67
N GLY A 396 2.07 -3.72 -6.25
CA GLY A 396 2.71 -2.64 -7.03
C GLY A 396 3.53 -3.11 -8.25
N SER A 397 3.80 -4.42 -8.35
CA SER A 397 4.39 -5.04 -9.52
C SER A 397 3.91 -6.47 -9.66
N PHE A 398 3.65 -6.88 -10.90
CA PHE A 398 3.33 -8.25 -11.23
C PHE A 398 4.60 -9.09 -11.45
N ASP A 399 4.73 -10.18 -10.70
CA ASP A 399 5.74 -11.21 -10.92
C ASP A 399 5.11 -12.59 -11.09
N THR A 400 5.56 -13.29 -12.12
CA THR A 400 5.12 -14.64 -12.47
C THR A 400 5.58 -15.70 -11.48
N ALA A 401 6.68 -15.44 -10.75
CA ALA A 401 7.20 -16.33 -9.71
C ALA A 401 6.61 -16.06 -8.32
N SER A 402 5.88 -14.95 -8.14
CA SER A 402 5.29 -14.58 -6.85
C SER A 402 4.37 -15.66 -6.31
N PHE A 403 4.31 -15.77 -4.98
CA PHE A 403 3.49 -16.77 -4.31
C PHE A 403 2.01 -16.76 -4.74
N PRO A 404 1.30 -15.61 -4.80
CA PRO A 404 -0.06 -15.56 -5.32
C PRO A 404 -0.19 -16.05 -6.76
N CYS A 405 0.76 -15.72 -7.64
CA CYS A 405 0.73 -16.19 -9.03
C CYS A 405 0.87 -17.72 -9.10
N MET A 406 1.80 -18.28 -8.34
CA MET A 406 2.02 -19.72 -8.28
C MET A 406 0.83 -20.47 -7.65
N GLN A 407 0.22 -19.93 -6.60
CA GLN A 407 -0.99 -20.50 -6.00
C GLN A 407 -2.20 -20.42 -6.94
N LEU A 408 -2.38 -19.30 -7.66
CA LEU A 408 -3.43 -19.15 -8.67
C LEU A 408 -3.23 -20.15 -9.81
N ARG A 409 -2.00 -20.32 -10.30
CA ARG A 409 -1.64 -21.33 -11.29
C ARG A 409 -1.98 -22.74 -10.82
N LYS A 410 -1.62 -23.09 -9.58
CA LYS A 410 -1.96 -24.38 -8.98
C LYS A 410 -3.48 -24.58 -8.90
N HIS A 411 -4.23 -23.55 -8.52
CA HIS A 411 -5.68 -23.59 -8.44
C HIS A 411 -6.35 -23.82 -9.82
N LYS A 412 -5.87 -23.13 -10.86
CA LYS A 412 -6.40 -23.28 -12.23
C LYS A 412 -5.96 -24.58 -12.92
N GLY A 413 -4.85 -25.16 -12.48
CA GLY A 413 -4.24 -26.35 -13.06
C GLY A 413 -3.09 -26.01 -14.01
N GLU A 414 -1.98 -26.74 -13.88
CA GLU A 414 -0.74 -26.45 -14.60
C GLU A 414 -0.87 -26.57 -16.12
N GLU A 415 -1.60 -27.59 -16.61
CA GLU A 415 -1.82 -27.78 -18.05
C GLU A 415 -2.65 -26.65 -18.65
N TRP A 416 -3.71 -26.21 -17.95
CA TRP A 416 -4.53 -25.08 -18.39
C TRP A 416 -3.69 -23.81 -18.45
N TRP A 417 -2.89 -23.55 -17.41
CA TRP A 417 -2.06 -22.35 -17.35
C TRP A 417 -0.99 -22.34 -18.43
N ALA A 418 -0.26 -23.46 -18.62
CA ALA A 418 0.77 -23.59 -19.64
C ALA A 418 0.21 -23.39 -21.05
N LYS A 419 -0.95 -24.00 -21.35
CA LYS A 419 -1.63 -23.81 -22.64
C LYS A 419 -1.98 -22.34 -22.89
N ASN A 420 -2.60 -21.66 -21.92
CA ASN A 420 -2.98 -20.25 -22.09
C ASN A 420 -1.76 -19.34 -22.20
N LEU A 421 -0.67 -19.63 -21.48
CA LEU A 421 0.59 -18.91 -21.67
C LEU A 421 1.08 -19.08 -23.10
N ASP A 422 1.15 -20.31 -23.63
CA ASP A 422 1.60 -20.57 -25.00
C ASP A 422 0.71 -19.89 -26.05
N ASP A 423 -0.61 -19.89 -25.84
CA ASP A 423 -1.58 -19.23 -26.71
C ASP A 423 -1.34 -17.70 -26.81
N TYR A 424 -0.92 -17.06 -25.71
CA TYR A 424 -0.65 -15.62 -25.68
C TYR A 424 0.80 -15.23 -25.89
N ALA A 425 1.73 -16.18 -25.79
CA ALA A 425 3.16 -15.91 -25.84
C ALA A 425 3.67 -15.76 -27.28
N ASN A 426 2.93 -16.23 -28.30
CA ASN A 426 3.43 -16.29 -29.67
C ASN A 426 2.67 -15.35 -30.61
N GLY A 427 3.34 -14.86 -31.66
CA GLY A 427 2.75 -14.04 -32.72
C GLY A 427 3.51 -12.75 -33.00
N GLU A 428 3.21 -12.13 -34.14
CA GLU A 428 3.89 -10.91 -34.62
C GLU A 428 3.74 -9.73 -33.66
N GLU A 429 2.59 -9.60 -32.98
CA GLU A 429 2.37 -8.57 -31.95
C GLU A 429 3.35 -8.72 -30.79
N VAL A 430 3.61 -9.95 -30.34
CA VAL A 430 4.49 -10.23 -29.21
C VAL A 430 5.94 -9.97 -29.60
N GLU A 431 6.37 -10.38 -30.78
CA GLU A 431 7.72 -10.09 -31.28
C GLU A 431 7.96 -8.58 -31.44
N THR A 432 6.96 -7.85 -31.94
CA THR A 432 7.01 -6.38 -32.05
C THR A 432 7.12 -5.72 -30.67
N PHE A 433 6.33 -6.18 -29.71
CA PHE A 433 6.41 -5.73 -28.32
C PHE A 433 7.79 -6.00 -27.72
N ILE A 434 8.34 -7.22 -27.88
CA ILE A 434 9.66 -7.58 -27.36
C ILE A 434 10.74 -6.67 -27.97
N ALA A 435 10.74 -6.47 -29.28
CA ALA A 435 11.72 -5.62 -29.96
C ALA A 435 11.68 -4.18 -29.42
N SER A 436 10.49 -3.59 -29.30
CA SER A 436 10.30 -2.25 -28.75
C SER A 436 10.76 -2.15 -27.28
N LYS A 437 10.49 -3.17 -26.47
CA LYS A 437 10.94 -3.20 -25.07
C LYS A 437 12.45 -3.29 -24.93
N LEU A 438 13.12 -4.06 -25.80
CA LEU A 438 14.59 -4.17 -25.77
C LEU A 438 15.25 -2.84 -26.14
N GLU A 439 14.72 -2.12 -27.13
CA GLU A 439 15.19 -0.78 -27.48
C GLU A 439 15.01 0.20 -26.31
N GLY A 440 13.84 0.17 -25.66
CA GLY A 440 13.57 0.97 -24.46
C GLY A 440 14.51 0.65 -23.30
N LEU A 441 14.80 -0.64 -23.06
CA LEU A 441 15.73 -1.08 -22.03
C LEU A 441 17.16 -0.58 -22.31
N GLU A 442 17.64 -0.66 -23.55
CA GLU A 442 18.96 -0.15 -23.92
C GLU A 442 19.07 1.37 -23.73
N ALA A 443 18.02 2.12 -24.09
CA ALA A 443 17.97 3.56 -23.85
C ALA A 443 17.97 3.90 -22.36
N TYR A 444 17.24 3.12 -21.56
CA TYR A 444 17.22 3.24 -20.10
C TYR A 444 18.59 2.97 -19.48
N ASP A 445 19.31 1.93 -19.90
CA ASP A 445 20.62 1.58 -19.35
C ASP A 445 21.63 2.72 -19.57
N LYS A 446 21.58 3.41 -20.71
CA LYS A 446 22.41 4.62 -20.97
C LYS A 446 22.09 5.77 -20.00
N VAL A 447 20.80 6.00 -19.72
CA VAL A 447 20.37 7.02 -18.76
C VAL A 447 20.80 6.63 -17.34
N LYS A 448 20.65 5.34 -16.99
CA LYS A 448 21.08 4.79 -15.71
C LYS A 448 22.57 4.99 -15.48
N ASP A 449 23.42 4.60 -16.41
CA ASP A 449 24.87 4.78 -16.29
C ASP A 449 25.24 6.26 -16.13
N THR A 450 24.53 7.16 -16.84
CA THR A 450 24.71 8.60 -16.72
C THR A 450 24.34 9.11 -15.33
N VAL A 451 23.19 8.71 -14.78
CA VAL A 451 22.74 9.13 -13.45
C VAL A 451 23.64 8.56 -12.35
N GLU A 452 24.10 7.31 -12.48
CA GLU A 452 25.05 6.70 -11.55
C GLU A 452 26.38 7.47 -11.54
N HIS A 453 26.87 7.90 -12.70
CA HIS A 453 28.05 8.76 -12.79
C HIS A 453 27.84 10.13 -12.12
N ILE A 454 26.73 10.81 -12.40
CA ILE A 454 26.38 12.10 -11.77
C ILE A 454 26.26 11.92 -10.24
N LYS A 455 25.67 10.82 -9.78
CA LYS A 455 25.56 10.49 -8.35
C LYS A 455 26.93 10.33 -7.71
N ALA A 456 27.88 9.67 -8.39
CA ALA A 456 29.25 9.52 -7.91
C ALA A 456 29.97 10.88 -7.79
N LEU A 457 29.75 11.83 -8.72
CA LEU A 457 30.28 13.19 -8.63
C LEU A 457 29.69 13.96 -7.43
N MET A 458 28.40 13.75 -7.13
CA MET A 458 27.79 14.34 -5.94
C MET A 458 28.40 13.76 -4.66
N ASP A 459 28.58 12.44 -4.61
CA ASP A 459 29.14 11.73 -3.45
C ASP A 459 30.62 12.06 -3.21
N SER A 460 31.39 12.39 -4.26
CA SER A 460 32.77 12.87 -4.14
C SER A 460 32.88 14.36 -3.76
N GLY A 461 31.76 15.09 -3.73
CA GLY A 461 31.70 16.52 -3.44
C GLY A 461 32.05 17.41 -4.64
N GLU A 462 32.20 16.84 -5.84
CA GLU A 462 32.43 17.57 -7.09
C GLU A 462 31.14 18.23 -7.63
N MET A 463 29.97 17.79 -7.16
CA MET A 463 28.67 18.33 -7.51
C MET A 463 27.83 18.58 -6.25
N THR A 464 27.08 19.69 -6.22
CA THR A 464 26.18 19.96 -5.09
C THR A 464 24.91 19.11 -5.18
N THR A 465 24.27 18.85 -4.04
CA THR A 465 22.95 18.19 -3.99
C THR A 465 21.91 18.87 -4.88
N LYS A 466 21.91 20.20 -4.92
CA LYS A 466 20.97 20.98 -5.73
C LYS A 466 21.24 20.79 -7.23
N ASP A 467 22.51 20.79 -7.63
CA ASP A 467 22.88 20.57 -9.02
C ASP A 467 22.54 19.14 -9.46
N PHE A 468 22.81 18.14 -8.62
CA PHE A 468 22.39 16.76 -8.86
C PHE A 468 20.87 16.66 -9.13
N ILE A 469 20.04 17.18 -8.21
CA ILE A 469 18.58 17.14 -8.34
C ILE A 469 18.13 17.79 -9.66
N ASN A 470 18.64 18.99 -9.97
CA ASN A 470 18.28 19.71 -11.18
C ASN A 470 18.70 18.96 -12.45
N THR A 471 19.95 18.46 -12.50
CA THR A 471 20.48 17.76 -13.68
C THR A 471 19.76 16.44 -13.92
N VAL A 472 19.54 15.64 -12.88
CA VAL A 472 18.84 14.35 -13.01
C VAL A 472 17.36 14.57 -13.35
N THR A 473 16.69 15.56 -12.74
CA THR A 473 15.30 15.90 -13.08
C THR A 473 15.17 16.27 -14.56
N ALA A 474 16.06 17.12 -15.07
CA ALA A 474 16.05 17.52 -16.48
C ALA A 474 16.31 16.34 -17.43
N LEU A 475 17.13 15.37 -17.00
CA LEU A 475 17.41 14.15 -17.76
C LEU A 475 16.22 13.19 -17.79
N LEU A 476 15.51 13.03 -16.67
CA LEU A 476 14.36 12.13 -16.55
C LEU A 476 13.06 12.73 -17.12
N HIS A 477 12.96 14.05 -17.21
CA HIS A 477 11.80 14.76 -17.71
C HIS A 477 12.18 15.83 -18.76
N PRO A 478 12.69 15.43 -19.93
CA PRO A 478 13.09 16.38 -20.96
C PRO A 478 11.87 17.17 -21.47
N GLY A 479 11.78 18.45 -21.10
CA GLY A 479 10.73 19.37 -21.57
C GLY A 479 9.70 19.83 -20.52
N ARG A 480 9.94 19.62 -19.22
CA ARG A 480 9.23 20.31 -18.13
C ARG A 480 9.99 21.54 -17.63
#